data_AF-A0AAP0F4G9-F1
#
_entry.id   AF-A0AAP0F4G9-F1
#
_cell.length_a   1.000
_cell.length_b   1.000
_cell.length_c   1.000
_cell.angle_alpha   90.00
_cell.angle_beta   90.00
_cell.angle_gamma   90.00
#
_symmetry.space_group_name_H-M   'P 1'
#
loop_
_entity.id
_entity.type
_entity.pdbx_description
1 polymer ?
#
loop_
_entity_poly.entity_id
_entity_poly.type
_entity_poly.pdbx_seq_one_letter_code
_entity_poly.pdbx_strand_id
1 'polypeptide(L)'
;MAFASPIFASSITPNSTTKSKTSFFINHSISSTSYRFLSFSPTDRFHSLDSLRSPPPALPRATSIDFDRSSAAGAPARLLPFRVGHGFDLHRLEPGYPLIIGGIDIPHDRGCEAHSDGDVLLHCVVDAILGALGLPDIGQIFPDSDPKWKGAPSSVFIKEAVRLMHEAGYEIGNLDATLILQRPKLSPHKEAIRTNLSELLGADPSVVNLKAKTHEKVDSLGENRSIAAHTVVLLMRK
;
A
#
# COMPACT_ATOMS: atom_id res chain seq x y z
N MET A 1 -53.83 16.95 32.19
CA MET A 1 -53.31 17.64 33.41
C MET A 1 -51.79 17.55 33.31
N ALA A 2 -51.00 18.60 33.01
CA ALA A 2 -50.91 19.94 33.64
C ALA A 2 -50.55 19.80 35.13
N PHE A 3 -49.52 20.43 35.73
CA PHE A 3 -48.68 21.63 35.47
C PHE A 3 -47.23 21.38 35.99
N ALA A 4 -46.14 22.17 35.80
CA ALA A 4 -45.71 23.22 34.85
C ALA A 4 -44.19 23.51 35.09
N SER A 5 -43.58 24.51 34.41
CA SER A 5 -42.21 25.02 34.67
C SER A 5 -42.19 26.26 35.59
N PRO A 6 -41.00 26.65 36.13
CA PRO A 6 -40.22 27.75 35.51
C PRO A 6 -38.72 27.41 35.42
N ILE A 7 -37.97 27.78 34.38
CA ILE A 7 -37.46 29.12 33.99
C ILE A 7 -36.64 29.81 35.11
N PHE A 8 -35.32 29.88 34.91
CA PHE A 8 -34.56 31.10 35.16
C PHE A 8 -33.44 31.23 34.11
N ALA A 9 -33.21 32.46 33.64
CA ALA A 9 -32.19 32.78 32.66
C ALA A 9 -31.25 33.85 33.21
N SER A 10 -29.98 33.83 32.79
CA SER A 10 -29.07 34.96 32.97
C SER A 10 -28.03 34.99 31.86
N SER A 11 -28.24 35.89 30.91
CA SER A 11 -27.32 36.24 29.82
C SER A 11 -26.23 37.19 30.30
N ILE A 12 -24.95 36.93 30.01
CA ILE A 12 -23.90 37.95 29.99
C ILE A 12 -22.97 37.75 28.79
N THR A 13 -23.07 38.67 27.84
CA THR A 13 -22.01 39.11 26.92
C THR A 13 -22.17 40.63 26.76
N PRO A 14 -21.23 41.38 26.16
CA PRO A 14 -19.84 41.04 25.81
C PRO A 14 -18.83 41.90 26.59
N ASN A 15 -17.52 41.65 26.41
CA ASN A 15 -16.59 42.79 26.41
C ASN A 15 -15.42 42.58 25.45
N SER A 16 -15.18 43.59 24.63
CA SER A 16 -14.05 43.67 23.70
C SER A 16 -12.83 44.25 24.40
N THR A 17 -11.63 43.72 24.17
CA THR A 17 -10.42 44.54 24.32
C THR A 17 -9.31 44.06 23.40
N THR A 18 -8.87 44.99 22.55
CA THR A 18 -7.77 44.83 21.59
C THR A 18 -6.43 44.62 22.29
N LYS A 19 -5.66 43.60 21.91
CA LYS A 19 -4.19 43.61 22.09
C LYS A 19 -3.43 43.12 20.86
N SER A 20 -2.58 44.03 20.40
CA SER A 20 -1.44 43.95 19.48
C SER A 20 -1.07 42.62 18.83
N LYS A 21 -0.83 42.70 17.52
CA LYS A 21 0.07 41.80 16.79
C LYS A 21 1.45 41.79 17.46
N THR A 22 2.10 40.63 17.55
CA THR A 22 3.56 40.51 17.53
C THR A 22 3.91 39.22 16.81
N SER A 23 4.38 39.36 15.58
CA SER A 23 4.80 38.23 14.74
C SER A 23 6.25 37.89 15.06
N PHE A 24 6.54 36.69 15.54
CA PHE A 24 7.92 36.20 15.65
C PHE A 24 8.40 35.80 14.25
N PHE A 25 9.14 36.70 13.60
CA PHE A 25 9.86 36.39 12.36
C PHE A 25 11.12 35.58 12.69
N ILE A 26 11.15 34.32 12.26
CA ILE A 26 12.40 33.58 12.11
C ILE A 26 12.95 33.90 10.73
N ASN A 27 14.06 34.64 10.69
CA ASN A 27 14.76 34.95 9.45
C ASN A 27 15.48 33.69 8.94
N HIS A 28 15.02 33.13 7.82
CA HIS A 28 15.84 32.27 6.96
C HIS A 28 15.91 32.89 5.57
N SER A 29 17.09 33.38 5.24
CA SER A 29 17.39 33.97 3.93
C SER A 29 17.44 32.86 2.88
N ILE A 30 16.44 32.81 2.00
CA ILE A 30 16.50 32.03 0.77
C ILE A 30 16.64 33.02 -0.38
N SER A 31 17.82 33.03 -0.99
CA SER A 31 18.13 33.90 -2.13
C SER A 31 17.26 33.54 -3.33
N SER A 32 16.46 34.50 -3.80
CA SER A 32 15.63 34.34 -5.00
C SER A 32 16.48 34.45 -6.27
N THR A 33 16.95 33.32 -6.80
CA THR A 33 17.63 33.29 -8.10
C THR A 33 16.63 33.54 -9.22
N SER A 34 16.67 34.74 -9.81
CA SER A 34 15.77 35.14 -10.90
C SER A 34 16.17 34.48 -12.21
N TYR A 35 15.31 33.63 -12.78
CA TYR A 35 15.47 33.12 -14.13
C TYR A 35 15.17 34.22 -15.17
N ARG A 36 16.22 34.82 -15.75
CA ARG A 36 16.07 35.63 -16.97
C ARG A 36 15.92 34.70 -18.18
N PHE A 37 14.75 34.72 -18.80
CA PHE A 37 14.62 34.31 -20.20
C PHE A 37 15.37 35.32 -21.07
N LEU A 38 16.38 34.85 -21.83
CA LEU A 38 17.02 35.60 -22.90
C LEU A 38 16.61 34.97 -24.24
N SER A 39 15.93 35.76 -25.06
CA SER A 39 15.58 35.42 -26.44
C SER A 39 16.82 35.40 -27.33
N PHE A 40 17.05 34.32 -28.07
CA PHE A 40 18.12 34.23 -29.07
C PHE A 40 17.58 34.52 -30.48
N SER A 41 18.21 35.45 -31.18
CA SER A 41 18.08 35.65 -32.63
C SER A 41 19.19 34.89 -33.38
N PRO A 42 18.91 34.25 -34.54
CA PRO A 42 19.82 33.27 -35.12
C PRO A 42 20.77 33.85 -36.18
N THR A 43 21.85 34.51 -35.77
CA THR A 43 23.06 34.71 -36.59
C THR A 43 24.25 35.09 -35.71
N ASP A 44 25.24 34.20 -35.53
CA ASP A 44 26.61 34.49 -35.94
C ASP A 44 27.52 33.25 -35.92
N ARG A 45 28.72 33.40 -36.51
CA ARG A 45 29.59 32.31 -36.99
C ARG A 45 30.31 31.52 -35.89
N PHE A 46 30.41 30.21 -36.11
CA PHE A 46 31.35 29.33 -35.40
C PHE A 46 32.80 29.65 -35.76
N HIS A 47 33.62 29.99 -34.76
CA HIS A 47 35.07 29.84 -34.81
C HIS A 47 35.52 28.86 -33.73
N SER A 48 36.46 27.98 -34.09
CA SER A 48 36.94 26.90 -33.22
C SER A 48 37.68 27.43 -31.99
N LEU A 49 37.36 26.83 -30.83
CA LEU A 49 38.13 26.92 -29.59
C LEU A 49 38.41 25.50 -29.06
N ASP A 50 38.95 24.63 -29.91
CA ASP A 50 39.49 23.32 -29.51
C ASP A 50 40.89 23.47 -28.86
N SER A 51 40.91 24.00 -27.64
CA SER A 51 42.01 23.79 -26.68
C SER A 51 41.59 24.20 -25.27
N LEU A 52 42.19 23.56 -24.26
CA LEU A 52 41.93 23.72 -22.82
C LEU A 52 40.66 23.02 -22.29
N ARG A 53 40.57 21.70 -22.52
CA ARG A 53 39.90 20.78 -21.60
C ARG A 53 40.83 19.63 -21.20
N SER A 54 41.43 19.75 -20.00
CA SER A 54 42.04 18.61 -19.33
C SER A 54 40.95 17.60 -18.94
N PRO A 55 41.17 16.29 -19.05
CA PRO A 55 40.20 15.30 -18.60
C PRO A 55 40.07 15.35 -17.06
N PRO A 56 38.86 15.13 -16.49
CA PRO A 56 38.71 14.96 -15.06
C PRO A 56 39.48 13.70 -14.59
N PRO A 57 40.04 13.69 -13.37
CA PRO A 57 40.68 12.49 -12.82
C PRO A 57 39.67 11.35 -12.72
N ALA A 58 40.10 10.15 -13.10
CA ALA A 58 39.25 8.97 -13.07
C ALA A 58 38.77 8.68 -11.65
N LEU A 59 37.45 8.62 -11.46
CA LEU A 59 36.86 8.12 -10.22
C LEU A 59 37.32 6.66 -10.00
N PRO A 60 37.67 6.26 -8.76
CA PRO A 60 38.02 4.87 -8.48
C PRO A 60 36.84 3.98 -8.85
N ARG A 61 37.10 3.00 -9.73
CA ARG A 61 36.14 1.98 -10.15
C ARG A 61 35.59 1.32 -8.91
N ALA A 62 34.27 1.35 -8.73
CA ALA A 62 33.60 0.67 -7.62
C ALA A 62 34.07 -0.79 -7.60
N THR A 63 34.72 -1.20 -6.51
CA THR A 63 35.12 -2.59 -6.31
C THR A 63 33.87 -3.44 -6.34
N SER A 64 33.78 -4.37 -7.29
CA SER A 64 32.75 -5.39 -7.24
C SER A 64 32.92 -6.13 -5.92
N ILE A 65 31.90 -6.06 -5.06
CA ILE A 65 31.78 -6.98 -3.95
C ILE A 65 31.38 -8.29 -4.59
N ASP A 66 32.39 -9.07 -4.96
CA ASP A 66 32.22 -10.43 -5.45
C ASP A 66 31.64 -11.23 -4.26
N PHE A 67 30.31 -11.37 -4.25
CA PHE A 67 29.63 -12.27 -3.33
C PHE A 67 30.05 -13.69 -3.69
N ASP A 68 31.08 -14.18 -2.99
CA ASP A 68 31.52 -15.55 -3.05
C ASP A 68 30.33 -16.46 -2.70
N ARG A 69 29.75 -17.06 -3.74
CA ARG A 69 28.61 -17.98 -3.65
C ARG A 69 29.07 -19.42 -3.37
N SER A 70 30.25 -19.61 -2.78
CA SER A 70 30.71 -20.94 -2.37
C SER A 70 30.17 -21.36 -0.98
N SER A 71 29.64 -22.58 -0.92
CA SER A 71 29.30 -23.34 0.30
C SER A 71 28.13 -22.87 1.20
N ALA A 72 26.90 -23.08 0.73
CA ALA A 72 25.75 -23.36 1.60
C ALA A 72 24.99 -24.65 1.22
N ALA A 73 25.64 -25.55 0.47
CA ALA A 73 25.11 -26.89 0.22
C ALA A 73 25.53 -27.84 1.36
N GLY A 74 24.59 -28.22 2.24
CA GLY A 74 24.82 -29.32 3.19
C GLY A 74 24.11 -29.24 4.55
N ALA A 75 23.68 -28.05 5.00
CA ALA A 75 22.83 -27.96 6.18
C ALA A 75 21.38 -28.30 5.81
N PRO A 76 20.71 -29.27 6.47
CA PRO A 76 19.28 -29.47 6.27
C PRO A 76 18.53 -28.19 6.66
N ALA A 77 17.63 -27.74 5.79
CA ALA A 77 16.87 -26.51 6.03
C ALA A 77 16.16 -26.59 7.38
N ARG A 78 16.43 -25.64 8.28
CA ARG A 78 15.88 -25.64 9.64
C ARG A 78 14.35 -25.54 9.56
N LEU A 79 13.67 -26.63 9.89
CA LEU A 79 12.22 -26.64 10.04
C LEU A 79 11.85 -25.74 11.23
N LEU A 80 11.16 -24.63 10.95
CA LEU A 80 10.68 -23.70 11.95
C LEU A 80 9.24 -24.08 12.33
N PRO A 81 8.89 -24.15 13.64
CA PRO A 81 7.51 -24.43 14.06
C PRO A 81 6.55 -23.29 13.68
N PHE A 82 7.07 -22.07 13.55
CA PHE A 82 6.32 -20.87 13.19
C PHE A 82 7.04 -20.08 12.09
N ARG A 83 6.28 -19.44 11.21
CA ARG A 83 6.76 -18.47 10.21
C ARG A 83 5.86 -17.26 10.19
N VAL A 84 6.43 -16.07 10.06
CA VAL A 84 5.67 -14.81 9.94
C VAL A 84 5.80 -14.31 8.51
N GLY A 85 4.69 -13.87 7.94
CA GLY A 85 4.64 -13.18 6.66
C GLY A 85 3.97 -11.83 6.78
N HIS A 86 4.41 -10.90 5.93
CA HIS A 86 3.81 -9.59 5.75
C HIS A 86 3.54 -9.38 4.27
N GLY A 87 2.37 -8.83 3.95
CA GLY A 87 1.99 -8.42 2.61
C GLY A 87 1.54 -6.96 2.60
N PHE A 88 1.71 -6.31 1.45
CA PHE A 88 1.19 -4.98 1.15
C PHE A 88 0.80 -4.92 -0.32
N ASP A 89 -0.40 -4.42 -0.61
CA ASP A 89 -0.82 -4.11 -1.98
C ASP A 89 -1.56 -2.77 -2.01
N LEU A 90 -1.55 -2.10 -3.17
CA LEU A 90 -2.19 -0.81 -3.42
C LEU A 90 -2.66 -0.71 -4.88
N HIS A 91 -3.96 -0.48 -5.07
CA HIS A 91 -4.55 -0.24 -6.39
C HIS A 91 -5.05 1.19 -6.54
N ARG A 92 -5.05 1.69 -7.78
CA ARG A 92 -5.76 2.94 -8.15
C ARG A 92 -7.26 2.68 -8.16
N LEU A 93 -8.02 3.64 -7.68
CA LEU A 93 -9.48 3.64 -7.76
C LEU A 93 -9.92 4.58 -8.87
N GLU A 94 -10.55 4.08 -9.93
CA GLU A 94 -11.04 4.90 -11.05
C GLU A 94 -12.55 4.67 -11.35
N PRO A 95 -13.25 5.66 -11.92
CA PRO A 95 -14.66 5.52 -12.28
C PRO A 95 -14.91 4.40 -13.29
N GLY A 96 -16.02 3.69 -13.15
CA GLY A 96 -16.45 2.64 -14.09
C GLY A 96 -15.83 1.26 -13.88
N TYR A 97 -14.94 1.11 -12.90
CA TYR A 97 -14.41 -0.19 -12.46
C TYR A 97 -15.21 -0.75 -11.27
N PRO A 98 -15.25 -2.08 -11.07
CA PRO A 98 -15.85 -2.70 -9.89
C PRO A 98 -14.94 -2.58 -8.66
N LEU A 99 -15.53 -2.56 -7.45
CA LEU A 99 -14.79 -2.52 -6.19
C LEU A 99 -14.92 -3.87 -5.48
N ILE A 100 -14.07 -4.81 -5.88
CA ILE A 100 -14.01 -6.16 -5.31
C ILE A 100 -13.01 -6.18 -4.15
N ILE A 101 -13.44 -6.64 -2.98
CA ILE A 101 -12.61 -6.71 -1.77
C ILE A 101 -12.86 -8.04 -1.06
N GLY A 102 -11.82 -8.88 -0.94
CA GLY A 102 -11.90 -10.24 -0.44
C GLY A 102 -12.99 -11.08 -1.11
N GLY A 103 -13.13 -10.97 -2.43
CA GLY A 103 -14.10 -11.64 -3.29
C GLY A 103 -15.53 -11.09 -3.24
N ILE A 104 -15.78 -10.01 -2.49
CA ILE A 104 -17.09 -9.37 -2.38
C ILE A 104 -17.10 -8.10 -3.23
N ASP A 105 -18.04 -8.00 -4.18
CA ASP A 105 -18.30 -6.76 -4.93
C ASP A 105 -19.06 -5.76 -4.06
N ILE A 106 -18.57 -4.53 -3.97
CA ILE A 106 -19.08 -3.48 -3.08
C ILE A 106 -19.51 -2.27 -3.91
N PRO A 107 -20.81 -1.90 -3.91
CA PRO A 107 -21.28 -0.75 -4.66
C PRO A 107 -20.56 0.56 -4.29
N HIS A 108 -19.88 1.16 -5.27
CA HIS A 108 -19.14 2.41 -5.12
C HIS A 108 -19.04 3.18 -6.45
N ASP A 109 -18.72 4.48 -6.41
CA ASP A 109 -18.55 5.31 -7.62
C ASP A 109 -17.21 5.09 -8.35
N ARG A 110 -16.28 4.36 -7.73
CA ARG A 110 -14.95 4.01 -8.24
C ARG A 110 -14.60 2.56 -7.89
N GLY A 111 -13.78 1.92 -8.71
CA GLY A 111 -13.28 0.57 -8.46
C GLY A 111 -11.82 0.42 -8.88
N CYS A 112 -11.26 -0.77 -8.70
CA CYS A 112 -9.83 -0.99 -8.91
C CYS A 112 -9.47 -1.06 -10.41
N GLU A 113 -8.56 -0.20 -10.87
CA GLU A 113 -7.94 -0.31 -12.19
C GLU A 113 -6.75 -1.29 -12.11
N ALA A 114 -6.96 -2.53 -12.53
CA ALA A 114 -5.97 -3.61 -12.46
C ALA A 114 -6.02 -4.55 -13.69
N HIS A 115 -5.01 -5.43 -13.82
CA HIS A 115 -4.97 -6.50 -14.81
C HIS A 115 -5.82 -7.73 -14.41
N SER A 116 -5.94 -8.00 -13.11
CA SER A 116 -6.85 -8.99 -12.49
C SER A 116 -8.23 -8.36 -12.20
N ASP A 117 -9.00 -8.95 -11.27
CA ASP A 117 -10.20 -8.33 -10.69
C ASP A 117 -9.91 -7.15 -9.73
N GLY A 118 -8.63 -6.88 -9.43
CA GLY A 118 -8.20 -5.74 -8.62
C GLY A 118 -8.38 -5.90 -7.11
N ASP A 119 -8.55 -7.14 -6.62
CA ASP A 119 -8.77 -7.42 -5.20
C ASP A 119 -7.48 -7.27 -4.35
N VAL A 120 -7.22 -6.02 -3.95
CA VAL A 120 -6.10 -5.61 -3.11
C VAL A 120 -5.97 -6.42 -1.81
N LEU A 121 -7.08 -6.93 -1.26
CA LEU A 121 -7.05 -7.70 -0.02
C LEU A 121 -6.53 -9.12 -0.30
N LEU A 122 -7.03 -9.78 -1.35
CA LEU A 122 -6.59 -11.13 -1.68
C LEU A 122 -5.12 -11.15 -2.15
N HIS A 123 -4.68 -10.21 -2.99
CA HIS A 123 -3.26 -10.13 -3.37
C HIS A 123 -2.35 -9.95 -2.14
N CYS A 124 -2.71 -9.05 -1.23
CA CYS A 124 -1.97 -8.78 -0.01
C CYS A 124 -1.91 -10.00 0.93
N VAL A 125 -2.96 -10.83 0.97
CA VAL A 125 -2.96 -12.11 1.69
C VAL A 125 -2.04 -13.13 1.02
N VAL A 126 -2.06 -13.23 -0.32
CA VAL A 126 -1.18 -14.11 -1.09
C VAL A 126 0.29 -13.79 -0.80
N ASP A 127 0.71 -12.53 -0.91
CA ASP A 127 2.10 -12.13 -0.63
C ASP A 127 2.51 -12.39 0.82
N ALA A 128 1.60 -12.20 1.79
CA ALA A 128 1.89 -12.57 3.18
C ALA A 128 2.17 -14.08 3.33
N ILE A 129 1.39 -14.95 2.68
CA ILE A 129 1.59 -16.40 2.72
C ILE A 129 2.91 -16.79 2.01
N LEU A 130 3.13 -16.30 0.78
CA LEU A 130 4.34 -16.59 0.00
C LEU A 130 5.60 -16.08 0.71
N GLY A 131 5.56 -14.87 1.26
CA GLY A 131 6.64 -14.27 2.04
C GLY A 131 6.97 -15.05 3.32
N ALA A 132 5.96 -15.56 4.05
CA ALA A 132 6.19 -16.41 5.22
C ALA A 132 6.96 -17.70 4.85
N LEU A 133 6.66 -18.27 3.69
CA LEU A 133 7.30 -19.48 3.18
C LEU A 133 8.70 -19.21 2.60
N GLY A 134 8.98 -17.97 2.17
CA GLY A 134 10.20 -17.58 1.46
C GLY A 134 10.15 -17.95 -0.03
N LEU A 135 8.95 -17.92 -0.61
CA LEU A 135 8.69 -18.17 -2.04
C LEU A 135 8.75 -16.86 -2.85
N PRO A 136 8.81 -16.94 -4.19
CA PRO A 136 8.59 -15.79 -5.07
C PRO A 136 7.25 -15.09 -4.78
N ASP A 137 7.19 -13.77 -5.01
CA ASP A 137 5.99 -12.96 -4.78
C ASP A 137 4.87 -13.21 -5.83
N ILE A 138 3.70 -12.59 -5.62
CA ILE A 138 2.55 -12.72 -6.51
C ILE A 138 2.88 -12.30 -7.95
N GLY A 139 3.67 -11.26 -8.17
CA GLY A 139 4.06 -10.80 -9.52
C GLY A 139 5.03 -11.75 -10.22
N GLN A 140 5.84 -12.47 -9.46
CA GLN A 140 6.77 -13.49 -9.98
C GLN A 140 6.05 -14.80 -10.34
N ILE A 141 5.03 -15.21 -9.57
CA ILE A 141 4.23 -16.42 -9.86
C ILE A 141 3.13 -16.13 -10.90
N PHE A 142 2.53 -14.94 -10.87
CA PHE A 142 1.40 -14.53 -11.69
C PHE A 142 1.67 -13.24 -12.49
N PRO A 143 2.64 -13.24 -13.44
CA PRO A 143 3.07 -12.02 -14.13
C PRO A 143 2.00 -11.44 -15.06
N ASP A 144 1.76 -10.12 -14.99
CA ASP A 144 0.80 -9.36 -15.82
C ASP A 144 0.98 -9.53 -17.33
N SER A 145 2.18 -9.93 -17.78
CA SER A 145 2.49 -10.21 -19.19
C SER A 145 1.90 -11.52 -19.71
N ASP A 146 1.45 -12.43 -18.84
CA ASP A 146 0.82 -13.68 -19.24
C ASP A 146 -0.69 -13.49 -19.47
N PRO A 147 -1.20 -13.65 -20.72
CA PRO A 147 -2.60 -13.40 -21.03
C PRO A 147 -3.59 -14.24 -20.22
N LYS A 148 -3.18 -15.38 -19.63
CA LYS A 148 -4.07 -16.27 -18.86
C LYS A 148 -4.55 -15.66 -17.53
N TRP A 149 -3.84 -14.64 -17.01
CA TRP A 149 -4.20 -13.96 -15.75
C TRP A 149 -5.08 -12.73 -15.95
N LYS A 150 -5.25 -12.27 -17.20
CA LYS A 150 -6.05 -11.07 -17.50
C LYS A 150 -7.53 -11.30 -17.14
N GLY A 151 -8.03 -10.53 -16.19
CA GLY A 151 -9.39 -10.68 -15.64
C GLY A 151 -9.61 -11.99 -14.87
N ALA A 152 -8.54 -12.68 -14.46
CA ALA A 152 -8.67 -13.85 -13.59
C ALA A 152 -9.14 -13.41 -12.19
N PRO A 153 -10.06 -14.16 -11.55
CA PRO A 153 -10.51 -13.83 -10.21
C PRO A 153 -9.42 -14.17 -9.18
N SER A 154 -9.13 -13.25 -8.26
CA SER A 154 -8.02 -13.36 -7.31
C SER A 154 -8.11 -14.55 -6.34
N SER A 155 -9.30 -15.17 -6.24
CA SER A 155 -9.48 -16.47 -5.59
C SER A 155 -8.58 -17.59 -6.16
N VAL A 156 -8.13 -17.50 -7.41
CA VAL A 156 -7.18 -18.45 -8.02
C VAL A 156 -5.80 -18.33 -7.37
N PHE A 157 -5.33 -17.10 -7.15
CA PHE A 157 -4.03 -16.83 -6.53
C PHE A 157 -4.00 -17.30 -5.06
N ILE A 158 -5.09 -17.08 -4.31
CA ILE A 158 -5.26 -17.60 -2.94
C ILE A 158 -5.17 -19.12 -2.90
N LYS A 159 -5.91 -19.82 -3.77
CA LYS A 159 -5.91 -21.30 -3.80
C LYS A 159 -4.53 -21.88 -4.08
N GLU A 160 -3.77 -21.24 -4.96
CA GLU A 160 -2.40 -21.64 -5.27
C GLU A 160 -1.43 -21.35 -4.11
N ALA A 161 -1.54 -20.18 -3.45
CA ALA A 161 -0.76 -19.88 -2.24
C ALA A 161 -1.05 -20.88 -1.10
N VAL A 162 -2.31 -21.27 -0.91
CA VAL A 162 -2.73 -22.29 0.07
C VAL A 162 -2.19 -23.68 -0.29
N ARG A 163 -2.20 -24.06 -1.58
CA ARG A 163 -1.58 -25.30 -2.06
C ARG A 163 -0.09 -25.33 -1.74
N LEU A 164 0.65 -24.28 -2.09
CA LEU A 164 2.09 -24.14 -1.83
C LEU A 164 2.41 -24.13 -0.31
N MET A 165 1.58 -23.48 0.50
CA MET A 165 1.68 -23.50 1.97
C MET A 165 1.55 -24.92 2.53
N HIS A 166 0.56 -25.68 2.06
CA HIS A 166 0.35 -27.05 2.50
C HIS A 166 1.45 -28.01 2.02
N GLU A 167 1.96 -27.85 0.80
CA GLU A 167 3.10 -28.62 0.28
C GLU A 167 4.40 -28.32 1.03
N ALA A 168 4.60 -27.08 1.45
CA ALA A 168 5.69 -26.71 2.36
C ALA A 168 5.53 -27.30 3.79
N GLY A 169 4.38 -27.91 4.12
CA GLY A 169 4.08 -28.50 5.42
C GLY A 169 3.61 -27.49 6.47
N TYR A 170 2.93 -26.43 6.05
CA TYR A 170 2.40 -25.38 6.91
C TYR A 170 0.88 -25.22 6.79
N GLU A 171 0.30 -24.55 7.78
CA GLU A 171 -1.09 -24.11 7.84
C GLU A 171 -1.18 -22.73 8.53
N ILE A 172 -2.35 -22.10 8.51
CA ILE A 172 -2.57 -20.79 9.11
C ILE A 172 -2.81 -20.95 10.61
N GLY A 173 -1.94 -20.37 11.43
CA GLY A 173 -2.18 -20.18 12.86
C GLY A 173 -3.14 -19.00 13.09
N ASN A 174 -2.82 -17.83 12.52
CA ASN A 174 -3.76 -16.71 12.40
C ASN A 174 -3.39 -15.75 11.27
N LEU A 175 -4.36 -14.96 10.82
CA LEU A 175 -4.21 -13.88 9.85
C LEU A 175 -4.89 -12.61 10.35
N ASP A 176 -4.23 -11.46 10.21
CA ASP A 176 -4.81 -10.16 10.55
C ASP A 176 -4.56 -9.13 9.42
N ALA A 177 -5.63 -8.74 8.73
CA ALA A 177 -5.61 -7.77 7.66
C ALA A 177 -6.06 -6.38 8.11
N THR A 178 -5.53 -5.34 7.45
CA THR A 178 -5.93 -3.94 7.60
C THR A 178 -6.11 -3.30 6.24
N LEU A 179 -7.36 -3.05 5.87
CA LEU A 179 -7.70 -2.29 4.68
C LEU A 179 -7.68 -0.78 4.99
N ILE A 180 -7.09 0.01 4.09
CA ILE A 180 -7.07 1.47 4.15
C ILE A 180 -7.88 1.99 2.97
N LEU A 181 -9.06 2.55 3.26
CA LEU A 181 -10.02 3.01 2.27
C LEU A 181 -10.86 4.17 2.83
N GLN A 182 -10.90 5.30 2.13
CA GLN A 182 -11.67 6.46 2.60
C GLN A 182 -13.19 6.30 2.44
N ARG A 183 -13.63 5.69 1.34
CA ARG A 183 -15.03 5.44 0.94
C ARG A 183 -15.08 4.18 0.04
N PRO A 184 -16.13 3.33 0.11
CA PRO A 184 -17.29 3.42 0.98
C PRO A 184 -17.00 2.91 2.41
N LYS A 185 -18.02 2.86 3.28
CA LYS A 185 -17.87 2.35 4.65
C LYS A 185 -17.87 0.81 4.61
N LEU A 186 -16.74 0.17 4.91
CA LEU A 186 -16.61 -1.30 4.85
C LEU A 186 -17.40 -2.06 5.94
N SER A 187 -17.84 -1.41 7.02
CA SER A 187 -18.44 -2.12 8.18
C SER A 187 -19.62 -3.04 7.88
N PRO A 188 -20.54 -2.75 6.91
CA PRO A 188 -21.62 -3.67 6.56
C PRO A 188 -21.15 -4.94 5.82
N HIS A 189 -19.98 -4.90 5.20
CA HIS A 189 -19.47 -5.96 4.34
C HIS A 189 -18.44 -6.87 5.05
N LYS A 190 -17.85 -6.40 6.16
CA LYS A 190 -16.76 -7.09 6.87
C LYS A 190 -16.98 -8.58 7.14
N GLU A 191 -18.18 -8.96 7.59
CA GLU A 191 -18.47 -10.36 7.92
C GLU A 191 -18.49 -11.23 6.66
N ALA A 192 -19.11 -10.77 5.57
CA ALA A 192 -19.10 -11.48 4.29
C ALA A 192 -17.67 -11.63 3.73
N ILE A 193 -16.86 -10.57 3.84
CA ILE A 193 -15.45 -10.60 3.43
C ILE A 193 -14.66 -11.58 4.29
N ARG A 194 -14.83 -11.57 5.62
CA ARG A 194 -14.16 -12.53 6.52
C ARG A 194 -14.55 -13.96 6.21
N THR A 195 -15.84 -14.25 6.02
CA THR A 195 -16.33 -15.59 5.68
C THR A 195 -15.74 -16.08 4.36
N ASN A 196 -15.84 -15.31 3.27
CA ASN A 196 -15.29 -15.73 1.98
C ASN A 196 -13.76 -15.89 2.03
N LEU A 197 -13.05 -15.01 2.75
CA LEU A 197 -11.60 -15.16 2.97
C LEU A 197 -11.27 -16.44 3.75
N SER A 198 -12.00 -16.76 4.81
CA SER A 198 -11.85 -18.00 5.58
C SER A 198 -12.09 -19.25 4.73
N GLU A 199 -13.14 -19.25 3.90
CA GLU A 199 -13.46 -20.34 2.98
C GLU A 199 -12.36 -20.53 1.92
N LEU A 200 -11.86 -19.46 1.31
CA LEU A 200 -10.78 -19.51 0.33
C LEU A 200 -9.45 -19.99 0.92
N LEU A 201 -9.19 -19.66 2.20
CA LEU A 201 -8.00 -20.08 2.92
C LEU A 201 -8.10 -21.49 3.53
N GLY A 202 -9.30 -22.08 3.59
CA GLY A 202 -9.56 -23.33 4.31
C GLY A 202 -9.33 -23.22 5.83
N ALA A 203 -9.55 -22.03 6.40
CA ALA A 203 -9.25 -21.72 7.80
C ALA A 203 -10.51 -21.36 8.60
N ASP A 204 -10.49 -21.59 9.92
CA ASP A 204 -11.61 -21.23 10.78
C ASP A 204 -11.80 -19.69 10.87
N PRO A 205 -13.04 -19.15 10.81
CA PRO A 205 -13.27 -17.71 10.89
C PRO A 205 -12.80 -17.02 12.18
N SER A 206 -12.54 -17.76 13.27
CA SER A 206 -11.96 -17.20 14.50
C SER A 206 -10.47 -16.85 14.39
N VAL A 207 -9.74 -17.42 13.41
CA VAL A 207 -8.31 -17.14 13.19
C VAL A 207 -8.04 -16.14 12.07
N VAL A 208 -9.07 -15.65 11.38
CA VAL A 208 -8.98 -14.69 10.27
C VAL A 208 -9.61 -13.35 10.70
N ASN A 209 -8.86 -12.25 10.70
CA ASN A 209 -9.39 -10.93 11.09
C ASN A 209 -9.26 -9.87 10.00
N LEU A 210 -10.26 -8.97 9.90
CA LEU A 210 -10.27 -7.85 8.97
C LEU A 210 -10.60 -6.52 9.66
N LYS A 211 -9.60 -5.64 9.68
CA LYS A 211 -9.72 -4.25 10.10
C LYS A 211 -9.88 -3.35 8.88
N ALA A 212 -10.53 -2.20 9.07
CA ALA A 212 -10.69 -1.18 8.05
C ALA A 212 -10.46 0.19 8.69
N LYS A 213 -9.77 1.08 7.98
CA LYS A 213 -9.41 2.43 8.42
C LYS A 213 -9.58 3.41 7.27
N THR A 214 -9.96 4.63 7.61
CA THR A 214 -9.82 5.80 6.73
C THR A 214 -8.36 6.24 6.68
N HIS A 215 -8.01 7.08 5.70
CA HIS A 215 -6.70 7.74 5.62
C HIS A 215 -6.84 9.25 5.85
N GLU A 216 -7.72 9.63 6.78
CA GLU A 216 -7.95 10.99 7.28
C GLU A 216 -8.01 12.12 6.23
N LYS A 217 -8.50 11.82 5.02
CA LYS A 217 -8.55 12.73 3.87
C LYS A 217 -7.18 13.27 3.41
N VAL A 218 -6.08 12.60 3.73
CA VAL A 218 -4.74 12.92 3.21
C VAL A 218 -4.29 11.92 2.15
N ASP A 219 -3.52 12.41 1.17
CA ASP A 219 -2.93 11.66 0.07
C ASP A 219 -3.95 10.91 -0.83
N SER A 220 -3.48 10.09 -1.76
CA SER A 220 -4.33 9.35 -2.70
C SER A 220 -5.38 8.47 -2.02
N LEU A 221 -5.04 7.86 -0.88
CA LEU A 221 -5.95 7.04 -0.09
C LEU A 221 -7.09 7.88 0.50
N GLY A 222 -6.78 9.05 1.08
CA GLY A 222 -7.74 9.98 1.67
C GLY A 222 -8.55 10.77 0.64
N GLU A 223 -7.99 10.99 -0.55
CA GLU A 223 -8.68 11.55 -1.71
C GLU A 223 -9.57 10.52 -2.43
N ASN A 224 -9.51 9.23 -2.02
CA ASN A 224 -10.22 8.10 -2.64
C ASN A 224 -9.81 7.85 -4.12
N ARG A 225 -8.54 8.14 -4.43
CA ARG A 225 -7.87 7.77 -5.70
C ARG A 225 -7.14 6.43 -5.61
N SER A 226 -7.03 5.85 -4.42
CA SER A 226 -6.45 4.53 -4.22
C SER A 226 -7.08 3.80 -3.03
N ILE A 227 -6.80 2.51 -2.97
CA ILE A 227 -7.09 1.59 -1.87
C ILE A 227 -5.80 0.85 -1.54
N ALA A 228 -5.55 0.56 -0.27
CA ALA A 228 -4.40 -0.26 0.15
C ALA A 228 -4.80 -1.33 1.17
N ALA A 229 -4.03 -2.41 1.21
CA ALA A 229 -4.14 -3.46 2.22
C ALA A 229 -2.77 -3.75 2.84
N HIS A 230 -2.77 -4.05 4.14
CA HIS A 230 -1.66 -4.73 4.81
C HIS A 230 -2.17 -6.01 5.45
N THR A 231 -1.41 -7.09 5.34
CA THR A 231 -1.70 -8.38 5.99
C THR A 231 -0.49 -8.82 6.78
N VAL A 232 -0.72 -9.31 8.00
CA VAL A 232 0.25 -10.15 8.71
C VAL A 232 -0.34 -11.54 8.90
N VAL A 233 0.48 -12.57 8.67
CA VAL A 233 0.10 -13.97 8.85
C VAL A 233 1.13 -14.68 9.72
N LEU A 234 0.64 -15.51 10.64
CA LEU A 234 1.44 -16.48 11.38
C LEU A 234 1.10 -17.86 10.83
N LEU A 235 2.06 -18.50 10.16
CA LEU A 235 1.96 -19.89 9.73
C LEU A 235 2.50 -20.81 10.82
N MET A 236 1.81 -21.93 11.02
CA MET A 236 2.17 -23.01 11.95
C MET A 236 2.58 -24.25 11.17
N ARG A 237 3.56 -24.99 11.69
CA ARG A 237 3.99 -26.27 11.14
C ARG A 237 2.93 -27.35 11.45
N LYS A 238 2.57 -28.14 10.44
CA LYS A 238 1.78 -29.37 10.59
C LYS A 238 2.58 -30.50 11.25
#